data_AF-A0A957KET1-F1
#
_entry.id   AF-A0A957KET1-F1
#
_cell.length_a   1.000
_cell.length_b   1.000
_cell.length_c   1.000
_cell.angle_alpha   90.00
_cell.angle_beta   90.00
_cell.angle_gamma   90.00
#
_symmetry.space_group_name_H-M   'P 1'
#
loop_
_entity.id
_entity.type
_entity.pdbx_description
1 polymer ?
#
loop_
_entity_poly.entity_id
_entity_poly.type
_entity_poly.pdbx_seq_one_letter_code
_entity_poly.pdbx_strand_id
1 'polypeptide(L)'
;YDVTADSDRRVVQRVAELASKLGVPHAHIALAWLRQQDAVVAPVIGATKQSHIDSAVESLTVDLTVEELAFLEEPYGPHPVVGLIPYSR
;
A
#
# COMPACT_ATOMS: atom_id res chain seq x y z
N TYR A 1 -13.87 6.23 -10.30
CA TYR A 1 -12.96 6.75 -9.28
C TYR A 1 -13.71 7.31 -8.07
N ASP A 2 -14.85 8.00 -8.23
CA ASP A 2 -15.53 8.62 -7.07
C ASP A 2 -16.11 7.64 -6.03
N VAL A 3 -16.48 6.42 -6.44
CA VAL A 3 -17.22 5.48 -5.56
C VAL A 3 -16.41 4.99 -4.36
N THR A 4 -15.07 4.96 -4.46
CA THR A 4 -14.16 4.44 -3.43
C THR A 4 -13.30 5.52 -2.78
N ALA A 5 -13.47 6.78 -3.19
CA ALA A 5 -12.60 7.88 -2.79
C ALA A 5 -12.56 8.12 -1.27
N ASP A 6 -13.64 7.81 -0.55
CA ASP A 6 -13.65 7.89 0.92
C ASP A 6 -12.85 6.75 1.58
N SER A 7 -12.93 5.53 1.05
CA SER A 7 -12.10 4.40 1.50
C SER A 7 -10.63 4.68 1.23
N ASP A 8 -10.31 5.15 0.02
CA ASP A 8 -8.95 5.45 -0.40
C ASP A 8 -8.34 6.53 0.51
N ARG A 9 -9.11 7.57 0.85
CA ARG A 9 -8.66 8.61 1.80
C ARG A 9 -8.39 8.06 3.19
N ARG A 10 -9.22 7.15 3.69
CA ARG A 10 -9.00 6.51 5.00
C ARG A 10 -7.73 5.66 5.00
N VAL A 11 -7.49 4.87 3.94
CA VAL A 11 -6.25 4.10 3.78
C VAL A 11 -5.03 5.02 3.79
N VAL A 12 -5.05 6.10 2.99
CA VAL A 12 -3.95 7.08 2.94
C VAL A 12 -3.71 7.73 4.30
N GLN A 13 -4.76 8.05 5.05
CA GLN A 13 -4.63 8.60 6.39
C GLN A 13 -3.94 7.62 7.34
N ARG A 14 -4.32 6.33 7.34
CA ARG A 14 -3.68 5.31 8.19
C ARG A 14 -2.21 5.10 7.85
N VAL A 15 -1.88 5.13 6.55
CA VAL A 15 -0.49 5.11 6.09
C VAL A 15 0.27 6.32 6.63
N ALA A 16 -0.31 7.51 6.60
CA ALA A 16 0.30 8.73 7.13
C ALA A 16 0.50 8.68 8.65
N GLU A 17 -0.46 8.14 9.39
CA GLU A 17 -0.37 7.96 10.85
C GLU A 17 0.78 7.02 11.22
N LEU A 18 0.90 5.86 10.55
CA LEU A 18 2.01 4.92 10.80
C LEU A 18 3.36 5.48 10.34
N ALA A 19 3.41 6.14 9.18
CA ALA A 19 4.61 6.80 8.68
C ALA A 19 5.13 7.84 9.68
N SER A 20 4.23 8.66 10.24
CA SER A 20 4.60 9.65 11.25
C SER A 20 5.03 9.01 12.57
N LYS A 21 4.37 7.92 13.00
CA LYS A 21 4.73 7.18 14.23
C LYS A 21 6.12 6.55 14.13
N LEU A 22 6.46 6.02 12.97
CA LEU A 22 7.73 5.33 12.70
C LEU A 22 8.83 6.26 12.18
N GLY A 23 8.50 7.51 11.84
CA GLY A 23 9.45 8.49 11.32
C GLY A 23 9.97 8.17 9.91
N VAL A 24 9.17 7.47 9.10
CA VAL A 24 9.56 7.02 7.75
C VAL A 24 8.65 7.62 6.67
N PRO A 25 9.10 7.71 5.40
CA PRO A 25 8.25 8.09 4.29
C PRO A 25 7.06 7.17 4.08
N HIS A 26 5.93 7.71 3.58
CA HIS A 26 4.73 6.93 3.25
C HIS A 26 5.00 5.72 2.35
N ALA A 27 5.91 5.88 1.38
CA ALA A 27 6.29 4.82 0.46
C ALA A 27 6.85 3.58 1.20
N HIS A 28 7.52 3.78 2.34
CA HIS A 28 8.12 2.69 3.08
C HIS A 28 7.04 1.84 3.73
N ILE A 29 6.03 2.49 4.33
CA ILE A 29 4.87 1.80 4.91
C ILE A 29 4.12 1.02 3.82
N ALA A 30 3.86 1.64 2.67
CA ALA A 30 3.14 1.00 1.58
C ALA A 30 3.88 -0.23 1.02
N LEU A 31 5.19 -0.12 0.81
CA LEU A 31 6.02 -1.21 0.31
C LEU A 31 6.23 -2.31 1.35
N ALA A 32 6.40 -1.95 2.63
CA ALA A 32 6.49 -2.90 3.72
C ALA A 32 5.18 -3.69 3.87
N TRP A 33 4.03 -3.02 3.81
CA TRP A 33 2.72 -3.68 3.82
C TRP A 33 2.59 -4.66 2.64
N LEU A 34 2.90 -4.21 1.42
CA LEU A 34 2.80 -5.04 0.21
C LEU A 34 3.68 -6.29 0.30
N ARG A 35 4.92 -6.15 0.78
CA ARG A 35 5.87 -7.26 0.94
C ARG A 35 5.41 -8.30 1.96
N GLN A 36 4.64 -7.91 2.98
CA GLN A 36 4.21 -8.78 4.07
C GLN A 36 2.88 -9.49 3.79
N GLN A 37 2.28 -9.28 2.62
CA GLN A 37 1.09 -10.02 2.20
C GLN A 37 1.47 -11.44 1.79
N ASP A 38 0.74 -12.45 2.30
CA ASP A 38 1.02 -13.87 2.04
C ASP A 38 1.08 -14.21 0.54
N ALA A 39 0.27 -13.53 -0.27
CA ALA A 39 0.21 -13.75 -1.72
C ALA A 39 1.38 -13.12 -2.50
N VAL A 40 2.21 -12.31 -1.85
CA VAL A 40 3.27 -11.52 -2.49
C VAL A 40 4.63 -12.16 -2.21
N VAL A 41 5.23 -12.74 -3.25
CA VAL A 41 6.62 -13.26 -3.17
C VAL A 41 7.63 -12.13 -3.21
N ALA A 42 7.45 -11.17 -4.11
CA ALA A 42 8.30 -9.99 -4.25
C ALA A 42 7.53 -8.84 -4.91
N PRO A 43 7.56 -7.62 -4.34
CA PRO A 43 7.01 -6.44 -4.99
C PRO A 43 7.77 -6.09 -6.28
N VAL A 44 7.04 -5.80 -7.36
CA VAL A 44 7.61 -5.25 -8.61
C VAL A 44 7.37 -3.74 -8.63
N ILE A 45 8.44 -2.96 -8.60
CA ILE A 45 8.36 -1.49 -8.56
C ILE A 45 8.75 -0.87 -9.90
N GLY A 46 8.02 0.17 -10.30
CA GLY A 46 8.40 1.04 -11.41
C GLY A 46 9.08 2.30 -10.88
N ALA A 47 10.28 2.62 -11.37
CA ALA A 47 11.02 3.81 -10.96
C ALA A 47 11.50 4.60 -12.17
N THR A 48 11.16 5.89 -12.21
CA THR A 48 11.67 6.85 -13.21
C THR A 48 12.76 7.76 -12.63
N LYS A 49 13.00 7.67 -11.33
CA LYS A 49 14.01 8.43 -10.58
C LYS A 49 14.76 7.50 -9.64
N GLN A 50 16.05 7.78 -9.43
CA GLN A 50 16.90 7.03 -8.52
C GLN A 50 16.32 6.98 -7.09
N SER A 51 15.80 8.12 -6.61
CA SER A 51 15.21 8.22 -5.27
C SER A 51 14.05 7.26 -5.01
N HIS A 52 13.35 6.78 -6.05
CA HIS A 52 12.30 5.76 -5.88
C HIS A 52 12.90 4.38 -5.59
N ILE A 53 14.05 4.06 -6.19
CA ILE A 53 14.79 2.83 -5.92
C ILE A 53 15.32 2.88 -4.48
N ASP A 54 15.93 4.00 -4.10
CA ASP A 54 16.50 4.18 -2.76
C ASP A 54 15.41 4.01 -1.68
N SER A 55 14.25 4.65 -1.86
CA SER A 55 13.11 4.50 -0.96
C SER A 55 12.57 3.06 -0.89
N ALA A 56 12.59 2.33 -2.01
CA ALA A 56 12.18 0.93 -2.00
C ALA A 56 13.17 0.03 -1.26
N VAL A 57 14.48 0.29 -1.38
CA VAL A 57 15.50 -0.42 -0.60
C VAL A 57 15.35 -0.10 0.89
N GLU A 58 15.17 1.17 1.25
CA GLU A 58 14.98 1.60 2.63
C GLU A 58 13.71 1.01 3.26
N SER A 59 12.65 0.77 2.47
CA SER A 59 11.43 0.12 2.96
C SER A 59 11.65 -1.28 3.54
N LEU A 60 12.74 -1.96 3.18
CA LEU A 60 13.09 -3.28 3.72
C LEU A 60 13.47 -3.24 5.20
N THR A 61 13.77 -2.05 5.74
CA THR A 61 14.06 -1.83 7.16
C THR A 61 12.81 -1.68 8.02
N VAL A 62 11.64 -1.62 7.39
CA VAL A 62 10.35 -1.50 8.05
C VAL A 62 9.65 -2.86 8.05
N ASP A 63 9.50 -3.43 9.24
CA ASP A 63 8.65 -4.58 9.50
C ASP A 63 7.43 -4.10 10.29
N LEU A 64 6.23 -4.44 9.78
CA LEU A 64 4.98 -4.01 10.40
C LEU A 64 4.49 -5.13 11.32
N THR A 65 3.98 -4.75 12.48
CA THR A 65 3.35 -5.71 13.38
C THR A 65 2.02 -6.22 12.81
N VAL A 66 1.54 -7.35 13.31
CA VAL A 66 0.25 -7.93 12.90
C VAL A 66 -0.88 -6.92 13.16
N GLU A 67 -0.81 -6.18 14.25
CA GLU A 67 -1.77 -5.14 14.60
C GLU A 67 -1.71 -3.96 13.61
N GLU A 68 -0.52 -3.57 13.16
CA GLU A 68 -0.35 -2.48 12.19
C GLU A 68 -0.78 -2.90 10.78
N LEU A 69 -0.57 -4.16 10.40
CA LEU A 69 -1.10 -4.73 9.15
C LEU A 69 -2.64 -4.74 9.18
N ALA A 70 -3.24 -5.27 10.25
CA ALA A 70 -4.69 -5.26 10.42
C ALA A 70 -5.27 -3.84 10.43
N PHE A 71 -4.56 -2.89 11.05
CA PHE A 71 -4.92 -1.49 11.04
C PHE A 71 -4.89 -0.90 9.61
N LEU A 72 -3.93 -1.25 8.76
CA LEU A 72 -3.91 -0.79 7.37
C LEU A 72 -5.02 -1.42 6.52
N GLU A 73 -5.44 -2.64 6.83
CA GLU A 73 -6.41 -3.41 6.03
C GLU A 73 -7.87 -3.16 6.40
N GLU A 74 -8.20 -2.79 7.62
CA GLU A 74 -9.59 -2.57 8.03
C GLU A 74 -10.39 -1.53 7.19
N PRO A 75 -9.82 -0.46 6.59
CA PRO A 75 -10.57 0.42 5.69
C PRO A 75 -10.54 -0.04 4.23
N TYR A 76 -9.87 -1.15 3.92
CA TYR A 76 -9.77 -1.66 2.56
C TYR A 76 -11.13 -2.20 2.10
N GLY A 77 -11.58 -1.71 0.93
CA GLY A 77 -12.79 -2.17 0.27
C GLY A 77 -12.46 -2.54 -1.17
N PRO A 78 -13.02 -3.64 -1.72
CA PRO A 78 -12.78 -4.02 -3.09
C PRO A 78 -13.28 -2.95 -4.05
N HIS A 79 -12.41 -2.45 -4.92
CA HIS A 79 -12.80 -1.54 -5.99
C HIS A 79 -13.58 -2.29 -7.07
N PRO A 80 -14.62 -1.66 -7.66
CA PRO A 80 -15.29 -2.25 -8.81
C PRO A 80 -14.29 -2.37 -9.97
N VAL A 81 -14.40 -3.43 -10.76
CA VAL A 81 -13.57 -3.62 -11.94
C VAL A 81 -13.83 -2.47 -12.92
N VAL A 82 -12.79 -1.69 -13.22
CA VAL A 82 -12.84 -0.60 -14.21
C VAL A 82 -12.00 -1.02 -15.42
N GLY A 83 -12.63 -1.21 -16.57
CA GLY A 83 -11.94 -1.60 -17.81
C GLY A 83 -12.75 -2.59 -18.66
N LEU A 84 -12.05 -3.32 -19.54
CA LEU A 84 -12.65 -4.28 -20.46
C LEU A 84 -13.07 -5.55 -19.69
N ILE A 85 -14.37 -5.73 -19.49
CA ILE A 85 -14.94 -6.98 -18.96
C ILE A 85 -15.11 -7.92 -20.17
N PRO A 86 -14.28 -8.98 -20.33
CA PRO A 86 -14.23 -9.70 -21.60
C PRO A 86 -15.47 -10.55 -21.90
N TYR A 87 -16.31 -10.85 -20.91
CA TYR A 87 -17.53 -11.65 -21.09
C TYR A 87 -18.59 -11.23 -20.08
N SER A 88 -19.52 -10.37 -20.48
CA SER A 88 -20.85 -10.34 -19.87
C SER A 88 -21.66 -11.48 -20.48
N ARG A 89 -22.09 -12.44 -19.65
CA ARG A 89 -23.20 -13.34 -20.01
C ARG A 89 -24.52 -12.65 -19.74
#